data_AF-A0A9P6YKN5-F1
#
_entry.id   AF-A0A9P6YKN5-F1
#
_cell.length_a   1.000
_cell.length_b   1.000
_cell.length_c   1.000
_cell.angle_alpha   90.00
_cell.angle_beta   90.00
_cell.angle_gamma   90.00
#
_symmetry.space_group_name_H-M   'P 1'
#
loop_
_entity.id
_entity.type
_entity.pdbx_description
1 polymer ?
#
loop_
_entity_poly.entity_id
_entity_poly.type
_entity_poly.pdbx_seq_one_letter_code
_entity_poly.pdbx_strand_id
1 'polypeptide(L)'
;MAQDLGLHRSSFQNQGLSKAEFAGRKRLWWSAYVIDRFVSASVSRPMTISDADCDLEYPDEAEYVEFVHTIKLSRIVGEAHKALRSPKFQQLPDRKARTENTCRYIQQRLDEWRNDLPPQFRLTDKELEQMFQPGLLDPKLKSKLNSGAGQFHLAYITVCLMTKKHLMCTASYYLEIARECQKLIRESVYILSSTHLESLLYSWCFSSFFLSEALGVIFLICRISDPEIASEARGFCESLKKCYGYLEKITGQPSVIPYIEVLLDISSRASGSSSQDAIQENQKLEYDSLAESIDGIEWGGSVFPSSY
;
A
#
# COMPACT_ATOMS: atom_id res chain seq x y z
N MET A 1 17.24 -11.50 13.51
CA MET A 1 17.79 -10.73 14.65
C MET A 1 16.75 -10.43 15.73
N ALA A 2 15.74 -9.58 15.51
CA ALA A 2 14.78 -9.23 16.58
C ALA A 2 13.98 -10.45 17.10
N GLN A 3 13.63 -11.39 16.21
CA GLN A 3 13.02 -12.67 16.59
C GLN A 3 14.00 -13.55 17.38
N ASP A 4 15.26 -13.67 16.94
CA ASP A 4 16.29 -14.45 17.63
C ASP A 4 16.58 -13.94 19.05
N LEU A 5 16.44 -12.63 19.26
CA LEU A 5 16.54 -11.98 20.57
C LEU A 5 15.29 -12.17 21.44
N GLY A 6 14.26 -12.88 20.95
CA GLY A 6 13.03 -13.16 21.69
C GLY A 6 12.13 -11.94 21.90
N LEU A 7 12.37 -10.81 21.22
CA LEU A 7 11.64 -9.57 21.49
C LEU A 7 10.14 -9.66 21.23
N HIS A 8 9.73 -10.59 20.36
CA HIS A 8 8.36 -10.91 19.98
C HIS A 8 7.57 -11.70 21.02
N ARG A 9 8.24 -12.21 22.07
CA ARG A 9 7.65 -13.11 23.06
C ARG A 9 7.46 -12.43 24.40
N SER A 10 6.25 -12.43 24.94
CA SER A 10 5.92 -11.91 26.27
C SER A 10 6.78 -12.58 27.36
N SER A 11 6.99 -13.90 27.25
CA SER A 11 7.74 -14.72 28.20
C SER A 11 9.22 -14.38 28.32
N PHE A 12 9.85 -13.83 27.27
CA PHE A 12 11.28 -13.49 27.26
C PHE A 12 11.59 -12.09 27.82
N GLN A 13 10.57 -11.36 28.29
CA GLN A 13 10.74 -9.95 28.65
C GLN A 13 10.88 -9.68 30.16
N ASN A 14 10.67 -10.68 31.03
CA ASN A 14 10.81 -10.56 32.50
C ASN A 14 12.22 -10.90 33.03
N GLN A 15 13.26 -10.76 32.21
CA GLN A 15 14.65 -11.11 32.56
C GLN A 15 15.37 -10.09 33.46
N GLY A 16 14.70 -9.53 34.47
CA GLY A 16 15.31 -8.56 35.41
C GLY A 16 15.62 -7.19 34.80
N LEU A 17 14.98 -6.83 33.68
CA LEU A 17 15.11 -5.53 33.04
C LEU A 17 14.38 -4.44 33.82
N SER A 18 14.86 -3.20 33.72
CA SER A 18 14.10 -2.04 34.18
C SER A 18 12.84 -1.83 33.33
N LYS A 19 11.85 -1.11 33.88
CA LYS A 19 10.62 -0.75 33.15
C LYS A 19 10.92 0.02 31.85
N ALA A 20 11.92 0.89 31.86
CA ALA A 20 12.31 1.69 30.70
C ALA A 20 12.91 0.83 29.58
N GLU A 21 13.81 -0.10 29.93
CA GLU A 21 14.40 -1.04 28.96
C GLU A 21 13.34 -1.97 28.37
N PHE A 22 12.41 -2.45 29.19
CA PHE A 22 11.27 -3.24 28.76
C PHE A 22 10.43 -2.47 27.72
N ALA A 23 10.04 -1.23 28.04
CA ALA A 23 9.27 -0.40 27.11
C ALA A 23 10.04 -0.13 25.80
N GLY A 24 11.36 0.08 25.89
CA GLY A 24 12.23 0.25 24.72
C GLY A 24 12.27 -0.99 23.82
N ARG A 25 12.42 -2.19 24.39
CA ARG A 25 12.40 -3.46 23.64
C ARG A 25 11.05 -3.71 22.97
N LYS A 26 9.95 -3.44 23.68
CA LYS A 26 8.59 -3.55 23.15
C LYS A 26 8.41 -2.62 21.94
N ARG A 27 8.84 -1.36 22.05
CA ARG A 27 8.80 -0.41 20.92
C ARG A 27 9.66 -0.88 19.75
N LEU A 28 10.88 -1.35 20.00
CA LEU A 28 11.78 -1.87 18.97
C LEU A 28 11.16 -3.04 18.18
N TRP A 29 10.54 -4.00 18.88
CA TRP A 29 9.84 -5.11 18.23
C TRP A 29 8.73 -4.60 17.31
N TRP A 30 7.86 -3.76 17.84
CA TRP A 30 6.73 -3.24 17.06
C TRP A 30 7.15 -2.33 15.90
N SER A 31 8.27 -1.62 16.01
CA SER A 31 8.83 -0.85 14.90
C SER A 31 9.29 -1.78 13.78
N ALA A 32 9.99 -2.87 14.12
CA ALA A 32 10.38 -3.90 13.14
C ALA A 32 9.16 -4.57 12.50
N TYR A 33 8.12 -4.86 13.29
CA TYR A 33 6.86 -5.42 12.83
C TYR A 33 6.14 -4.52 11.81
N VAL A 34 6.01 -3.22 12.11
CA VAL A 34 5.41 -2.24 11.20
C VAL A 34 6.20 -2.14 9.90
N ILE A 35 7.53 -2.03 9.98
CA ILE A 35 8.40 -1.93 8.80
C ILE A 35 8.27 -3.18 7.92
N ASP A 36 8.32 -4.38 8.49
CA ASP A 36 8.17 -5.64 7.74
C ASP A 36 6.88 -5.65 6.92
N ARG A 37 5.75 -5.22 7.49
CA ARG A 37 4.45 -5.18 6.80
C ARG A 37 4.38 -4.16 5.69
N PHE A 38 4.71 -2.90 5.99
CA PHE A 38 4.58 -1.82 5.02
C PHE A 38 5.59 -1.95 3.88
N VAL A 39 6.84 -2.33 4.17
CA VAL A 39 7.85 -2.53 3.13
C VAL A 39 7.53 -3.77 2.29
N SER A 40 7.20 -4.90 2.91
CA SER A 40 6.85 -6.11 2.15
C SER A 40 5.63 -5.89 1.25
N ALA A 41 4.63 -5.15 1.74
CA ALA A 41 3.48 -4.75 0.94
C ALA A 41 3.86 -3.78 -0.20
N SER A 42 4.75 -2.82 0.02
CA SER A 42 5.10 -1.85 -1.04
C SER A 42 5.88 -2.46 -2.20
N VAL A 43 6.72 -3.47 -1.94
CA VAL A 43 7.52 -4.17 -2.97
C VAL A 43 6.98 -5.55 -3.35
N SER A 44 5.77 -5.89 -2.91
CA SER A 44 5.11 -7.18 -3.19
C SER A 44 5.92 -8.43 -2.78
N ARG A 45 6.67 -8.35 -1.68
CA ARG A 45 7.46 -9.48 -1.13
C ARG A 45 6.73 -10.19 0.01
N PRO A 46 7.02 -11.47 0.29
CA PRO A 46 6.51 -12.13 1.49
C PRO A 46 6.96 -11.41 2.76
N MET A 47 6.07 -11.31 3.75
CA MET A 47 6.42 -10.82 5.09
C MET A 47 7.27 -11.84 5.83
N THR A 48 8.24 -11.36 6.62
CA THR A 48 9.11 -12.22 7.42
C THR A 48 8.46 -12.57 8.75
N ILE A 49 7.69 -11.65 9.33
CA ILE A 49 7.14 -11.80 10.67
C ILE A 49 5.71 -12.36 10.61
N SER A 50 5.55 -13.59 11.09
CA SER A 50 4.26 -14.23 11.30
C SER A 50 3.58 -13.72 12.56
N ASP A 51 2.29 -13.39 12.46
CA ASP A 51 1.46 -13.03 13.61
C ASP A 51 1.32 -14.18 14.62
N ALA A 52 1.34 -15.43 14.15
CA ALA A 52 1.16 -16.60 15.01
C ALA A 52 2.32 -16.81 16.00
N ASP A 53 3.49 -16.22 15.70
CA ASP A 53 4.68 -16.35 16.55
C ASP A 53 4.77 -15.22 17.59
N CYS A 54 3.94 -14.18 17.48
CA CYS A 54 4.01 -12.97 18.31
C CYS A 54 2.87 -12.94 19.33
N ASP A 55 3.21 -13.01 20.62
CA ASP A 55 2.28 -12.87 21.74
C ASP A 55 2.53 -11.59 22.56
N LEU A 56 3.39 -10.69 22.08
CA LEU A 56 3.69 -9.43 22.74
C LEU A 56 2.48 -8.48 22.72
N GLU A 57 2.20 -7.85 23.85
CA GLU A 57 1.20 -6.77 23.96
C GLU A 57 1.66 -5.47 23.29
N TYR A 58 0.71 -4.62 22.93
CA TYR A 58 1.01 -3.28 22.41
C TYR A 58 1.76 -2.41 23.45
N PRO A 59 2.51 -1.40 22.98
CA PRO A 59 3.03 -0.34 23.85
C PRO A 59 1.89 0.37 24.60
N ASP A 60 2.24 1.09 25.66
CA ASP A 60 1.25 1.88 26.40
C ASP A 60 0.61 2.93 25.47
N GLU A 61 -0.69 2.76 25.22
CA GLU A 61 -1.46 3.60 24.30
C GLU A 61 -1.63 5.03 24.86
N ALA A 62 -1.56 5.23 26.18
CA ALA A 62 -1.62 6.56 26.79
C ALA A 62 -0.40 7.41 26.42
N GLU A 63 0.76 6.79 26.22
CA GLU A 63 2.01 7.47 25.87
C GLU A 63 2.29 7.43 24.35
N TYR A 64 1.88 6.35 23.67
CA TYR A 64 2.26 6.06 22.28
C TYR A 64 1.05 5.83 21.35
N VAL A 65 -0.03 6.59 21.52
CA VAL A 65 -1.28 6.46 20.76
C VAL A 65 -1.07 6.32 19.24
N GLU A 66 -0.30 7.22 18.61
CA GLU A 66 -0.04 7.16 17.16
C GLU A 66 0.65 5.86 16.74
N PHE A 67 1.60 5.41 17.56
CA PHE A 67 2.36 4.21 17.26
C PHE A 67 1.49 2.96 17.43
N VAL A 68 0.62 2.92 18.45
CA VAL A 68 -0.34 1.83 18.62
C VAL A 68 -1.31 1.73 17.44
N HIS A 69 -1.87 2.86 16.97
CA HIS A 69 -2.74 2.84 15.78
C HIS A 69 -1.99 2.49 14.51
N THR A 70 -0.71 2.86 14.38
CA THR A 70 0.16 2.44 13.28
C THR A 70 0.38 0.93 13.29
N ILE A 71 0.60 0.34 14.46
CA ILE A 71 0.72 -1.11 14.63
C ILE A 71 -0.59 -1.78 14.21
N LYS A 72 -1.74 -1.34 14.75
CA LYS A 72 -3.08 -1.86 14.41
C LYS A 72 -3.31 -1.83 12.89
N LEU A 73 -2.99 -0.72 12.22
CA LEU A 73 -3.09 -0.59 10.77
C LEU A 73 -2.15 -1.55 10.04
N SER A 74 -0.90 -1.69 10.49
CA SER A 74 0.06 -2.60 9.86
C SER A 74 -0.41 -4.05 9.86
N ARG A 75 -1.20 -4.48 10.87
CA ARG A 75 -1.84 -5.80 10.87
C ARG A 75 -2.83 -5.95 9.73
N ILE A 76 -3.69 -4.95 9.50
CA ILE A 76 -4.64 -4.92 8.39
C ILE A 76 -3.91 -4.97 7.05
N VAL A 77 -2.82 -4.20 6.91
CA VAL A 77 -1.96 -4.23 5.72
C VAL A 77 -1.40 -5.62 5.47
N GLY A 78 -0.85 -6.27 6.51
CA GLY A 78 -0.27 -7.60 6.39
C GLY A 78 -1.29 -8.67 6.01
N GLU A 79 -2.48 -8.61 6.61
CA GLU A 79 -3.57 -9.52 6.26
C GLU A 79 -4.06 -9.33 4.84
N ALA A 80 -4.29 -8.08 4.42
CA ALA A 80 -4.71 -7.77 3.06
C ALA A 80 -3.66 -8.21 2.03
N HIS A 81 -2.39 -7.95 2.30
CA HIS A 81 -1.27 -8.36 1.45
C HIS A 81 -1.19 -9.90 1.33
N LYS A 82 -1.27 -10.62 2.45
CA LYS A 82 -1.24 -12.09 2.47
C LYS A 82 -2.46 -12.70 1.74
N ALA A 83 -3.65 -12.14 1.95
CA ALA A 83 -4.87 -12.68 1.38
C ALA A 83 -4.98 -12.42 -0.13
N LEU A 84 -4.65 -11.21 -0.59
CA LEU A 84 -4.85 -10.78 -1.97
C LEU A 84 -3.67 -11.14 -2.90
N ARG A 85 -2.45 -11.28 -2.37
CA ARG A 85 -1.24 -11.55 -3.16
C ARG A 85 -0.65 -12.95 -3.03
N SER A 86 -1.30 -13.84 -2.27
CA SER A 86 -0.87 -15.24 -2.22
C SER A 86 -1.03 -15.91 -3.60
N PRO A 87 0.02 -16.51 -4.19
CA PRO A 87 -0.09 -17.25 -5.45
C PRO A 87 -1.13 -18.37 -5.37
N LYS A 88 -1.24 -19.01 -4.19
CA LYS A 88 -2.24 -20.05 -3.94
C LYS A 88 -3.66 -19.52 -4.04
N PHE A 89 -3.90 -18.26 -3.65
CA PHE A 89 -5.21 -17.63 -3.77
C PHE A 89 -5.62 -17.42 -5.23
N GLN A 90 -4.65 -17.17 -6.11
CA GLN A 90 -4.89 -16.97 -7.55
C GLN A 90 -5.28 -18.27 -8.28
N GLN A 91 -4.90 -19.43 -7.73
CA GLN A 91 -5.15 -20.75 -8.32
C GLN A 91 -6.49 -21.38 -7.89
N LEU A 92 -7.23 -20.76 -6.97
CA LEU A 92 -8.48 -21.32 -6.46
C LEU A 92 -9.66 -21.08 -7.42
N PRO A 93 -10.61 -22.03 -7.52
CA PRO A 93 -11.90 -21.77 -8.16
C PRO A 93 -12.64 -20.62 -7.44
N ASP A 94 -13.51 -19.90 -8.16
CA ASP A 94 -14.26 -18.73 -7.65
C ASP A 94 -13.41 -17.52 -7.22
N ARG A 95 -12.24 -17.33 -7.85
CA ARG A 95 -11.30 -16.21 -7.58
C ARG A 95 -12.00 -14.85 -7.45
N LYS A 96 -12.97 -14.52 -8.33
CA LYS A 96 -13.68 -13.24 -8.33
C LYS A 96 -14.44 -13.01 -7.02
N ALA A 97 -15.38 -13.92 -6.69
CA ALA A 97 -16.19 -13.83 -5.48
C ALA A 97 -15.32 -13.83 -4.20
N ARG A 98 -14.24 -14.62 -4.21
CA ARG A 98 -13.27 -14.67 -3.10
C ARG A 98 -12.56 -13.33 -2.92
N THR A 99 -12.08 -12.74 -4.01
CA THR A 99 -11.43 -11.41 -4.01
C THR A 99 -12.37 -10.34 -3.47
N GLU A 100 -13.62 -10.30 -3.97
CA GLU A 100 -14.63 -9.35 -3.52
C GLU A 100 -14.93 -9.49 -2.03
N ASN A 101 -15.10 -10.71 -1.53
CA ASN A 101 -15.33 -10.97 -0.12
C ASN A 101 -14.14 -10.55 0.75
N THR A 102 -12.91 -10.85 0.32
CA THR A 102 -11.69 -10.40 1.02
C THR A 102 -11.59 -8.88 1.03
N CYS A 103 -11.79 -8.20 -0.09
CA CYS A 103 -11.75 -6.75 -0.17
C CYS A 103 -12.81 -6.11 0.74
N ARG A 104 -14.04 -6.66 0.77
CA ARG A 104 -15.10 -6.19 1.67
C ARG A 104 -14.72 -6.34 3.15
N TYR A 105 -14.16 -7.49 3.52
CA TYR A 105 -13.68 -7.75 4.88
C TYR A 105 -12.56 -6.79 5.30
N ILE A 106 -11.57 -6.58 4.43
CA ILE A 106 -10.48 -5.64 4.71
C ILE A 106 -10.99 -4.21 4.82
N GLN A 107 -11.92 -3.79 3.94
CA GLN A 107 -12.52 -2.45 4.00
C GLN A 107 -13.26 -2.25 5.33
N GLN A 108 -14.08 -3.21 5.76
CA GLN A 108 -14.78 -3.13 7.05
C GLN A 108 -13.80 -2.93 8.20
N ARG A 109 -12.73 -3.72 8.27
CA ARG A 109 -11.71 -3.59 9.32
C ARG A 109 -10.97 -2.26 9.27
N LEU A 110 -10.73 -1.75 8.07
CA LEU A 110 -10.09 -0.46 7.88
C LEU A 110 -11.00 0.69 8.33
N ASP A 111 -12.30 0.58 8.09
CA ASP A 111 -13.30 1.54 8.57
C ASP A 111 -13.45 1.49 10.10
N GLU A 112 -13.47 0.29 10.68
CA GLU A 112 -13.43 0.09 12.14
C GLU A 112 -12.18 0.73 12.76
N TRP A 113 -11.00 0.49 12.18
CA TRP A 113 -9.76 1.12 12.60
C TRP A 113 -9.82 2.64 12.47
N ARG A 114 -10.34 3.18 11.35
CA ARG A 114 -10.49 4.62 11.14
C ARG A 114 -11.43 5.23 12.19
N ASN A 115 -12.47 4.51 12.60
CA ASN A 115 -13.43 4.96 13.60
C ASN A 115 -12.90 4.89 15.04
N ASP A 116 -11.97 3.96 15.31
CA ASP A 116 -11.26 3.84 16.59
C ASP A 116 -10.19 4.95 16.76
N LEU A 117 -9.80 5.65 15.69
CA LEU A 117 -8.83 6.74 15.79
C LEU A 117 -9.33 7.89 16.67
N PRO A 118 -8.46 8.44 17.53
CA PRO A 118 -8.74 9.68 18.24
C PRO A 118 -9.12 10.83 17.28
N PRO A 119 -10.02 11.75 17.67
CA PRO A 119 -10.53 12.80 16.78
C PRO A 119 -9.44 13.69 16.16
N GLN A 120 -8.31 13.89 16.84
CA GLN A 120 -7.18 14.66 16.32
C GLN A 120 -6.48 13.99 15.14
N PHE A 121 -6.56 12.66 15.02
CA PHE A 121 -5.93 11.86 13.97
C PHE A 121 -6.90 11.48 12.84
N ARG A 122 -8.20 11.76 13.00
CA ARG A 122 -9.23 11.40 12.04
C ARG A 122 -9.72 12.62 11.27
N LEU A 123 -9.60 12.60 9.95
CA LEU A 123 -10.23 13.59 9.07
C LEU A 123 -11.71 13.26 8.87
N THR A 124 -12.57 14.24 9.12
CA THR A 124 -14.02 14.17 8.90
C THR A 124 -14.38 14.47 7.46
N ASP A 125 -15.56 14.04 7.00
CA ASP A 125 -15.99 14.27 5.63
C ASP A 125 -16.11 15.76 5.30
N LYS A 126 -16.53 16.58 6.27
CA LYS A 126 -16.55 18.04 6.15
C LYS A 126 -15.14 18.63 5.95
N GLU A 127 -14.15 18.13 6.68
CA GLU A 127 -12.76 18.57 6.52
C GLU A 127 -12.20 18.15 5.15
N LEU A 128 -12.55 16.95 4.66
CA LEU A 128 -12.18 16.49 3.32
C LEU A 128 -12.83 17.34 2.23
N GLU A 129 -14.11 17.70 2.39
CA GLU A 129 -14.81 18.60 1.47
C GLU A 129 -14.20 20.01 1.45
N GLN A 130 -13.80 20.52 2.62
CA GLN A 130 -13.14 21.83 2.76
C GLN A 130 -11.80 21.90 2.01
N MET A 131 -11.07 20.79 1.87
CA MET A 131 -9.80 20.76 1.12
C MET A 131 -9.98 21.21 -0.35
N PHE A 132 -11.16 21.01 -0.92
CA PHE A 132 -11.45 21.31 -2.32
C PHE A 132 -12.25 22.60 -2.53
N GLN A 133 -12.56 23.34 -1.46
CA GLN A 133 -13.25 24.61 -1.57
C GLN A 133 -12.30 25.72 -2.05
N PRO A 134 -12.76 26.62 -2.94
CA PRO A 134 -11.95 27.74 -3.40
C PRO A 134 -11.69 28.73 -2.25
N GLY A 135 -10.44 28.82 -1.79
CA GLY A 135 -10.04 29.71 -0.69
C GLY A 135 -8.72 29.30 -0.03
N LEU A 136 -8.31 30.04 0.99
CA LEU A 136 -7.17 29.67 1.83
C LEU A 136 -7.58 28.50 2.74
N LEU A 137 -6.74 27.46 2.81
CA LEU A 137 -6.94 26.34 3.74
C LEU A 137 -7.07 26.87 5.17
N ASP A 138 -8.13 26.47 5.87
CA ASP A 138 -8.33 26.80 7.29
C ASP A 138 -7.03 26.48 8.06
N PRO A 139 -6.40 27.45 8.74
CA PRO A 139 -5.20 27.23 9.54
C PRO A 139 -5.35 26.05 10.50
N LYS A 140 -6.56 25.81 11.03
CA LYS A 140 -6.85 24.67 11.89
C LYS A 140 -6.76 23.34 11.15
N LEU A 141 -7.34 23.25 9.95
CA LEU A 141 -7.25 22.06 9.11
C LEU A 141 -5.80 21.82 8.68
N LYS A 142 -5.08 22.87 8.29
CA LYS A 142 -3.65 22.77 7.96
C LYS A 142 -2.83 22.24 9.14
N SER A 143 -3.07 22.75 10.34
CA SER A 143 -2.40 22.26 11.55
C SER A 143 -2.73 20.79 11.81
N LYS A 144 -4.00 20.39 11.67
CA LYS A 144 -4.45 19.00 11.86
C LYS A 144 -3.83 18.04 10.84
N LEU A 145 -3.74 18.43 9.57
CA LEU A 145 -3.08 17.63 8.52
C LEU A 145 -1.60 17.34 8.87
N ASN A 146 -0.97 18.23 9.64
CA ASN A 146 0.43 18.14 10.03
C ASN A 146 0.66 17.50 11.41
N SER A 147 -0.41 17.18 12.15
CA SER A 147 -0.37 16.58 13.48
C SER A 147 -0.63 15.07 13.47
N GLY A 148 -0.32 14.35 12.38
CA GLY A 148 -0.57 12.91 12.25
C GLY A 148 -1.83 12.53 11.45
N ALA A 149 -2.84 13.41 11.38
CA ALA A 149 -4.10 13.08 10.70
C ALA A 149 -3.95 12.89 9.19
N GLY A 150 -3.12 13.74 8.55
CA GLY A 150 -2.82 13.60 7.12
C GLY A 150 -2.10 12.28 6.84
N GLN A 151 -1.18 11.88 7.71
CA GLN A 151 -0.41 10.63 7.58
C GLN A 151 -1.30 9.40 7.72
N PHE A 152 -2.18 9.38 8.72
CA PHE A 152 -3.13 8.28 8.88
C PHE A 152 -4.17 8.22 7.76
N HIS A 153 -4.65 9.36 7.27
CA HIS A 153 -5.57 9.37 6.13
C HIS A 153 -4.87 8.92 4.85
N LEU A 154 -3.61 9.30 4.64
CA LEU A 154 -2.80 8.80 3.53
C LEU A 154 -2.61 7.28 3.61
N ALA A 155 -2.28 6.76 4.80
CA ALA A 155 -2.12 5.32 5.02
C ALA A 155 -3.44 4.56 4.82
N TYR A 156 -4.57 5.12 5.27
CA TYR A 156 -5.92 4.62 5.00
C TYR A 156 -6.17 4.51 3.49
N ILE A 157 -5.92 5.60 2.75
CA ILE A 157 -6.11 5.64 1.30
C ILE A 157 -5.24 4.58 0.62
N THR A 158 -3.98 4.41 1.04
CA THR A 158 -3.09 3.40 0.45
C THR A 158 -3.67 1.99 0.54
N VAL A 159 -4.26 1.62 1.68
CA VAL A 159 -4.91 0.30 1.84
C VAL A 159 -6.19 0.20 1.01
N CYS A 160 -6.97 1.27 0.91
CA CYS A 160 -8.12 1.35 0.01
C CYS A 160 -7.69 1.14 -1.46
N LEU A 161 -6.63 1.81 -1.92
CA LEU A 161 -6.11 1.66 -3.28
C LEU A 161 -5.61 0.24 -3.52
N MET A 162 -4.88 -0.34 -2.56
CA MET A 162 -4.40 -1.72 -2.64
C MET A 162 -5.57 -2.70 -2.84
N THR A 163 -6.65 -2.58 -2.07
CA THR A 163 -7.81 -3.49 -2.21
C THR A 163 -8.59 -3.22 -3.51
N LYS A 164 -8.87 -1.96 -3.83
CA LYS A 164 -9.62 -1.56 -5.04
C LYS A 164 -8.90 -1.94 -6.33
N LYS A 165 -7.56 -1.92 -6.35
CA LYS A 165 -6.76 -2.41 -7.48
C LYS A 165 -7.11 -3.85 -7.86
N HIS A 166 -7.30 -4.73 -6.88
CA HIS A 166 -7.67 -6.12 -7.14
C HIS A 166 -9.14 -6.26 -7.60
N LEU A 167 -10.02 -5.40 -7.09
CA LEU A 167 -11.42 -5.34 -7.54
C LEU A 167 -11.53 -4.84 -8.98
N MET A 168 -10.74 -3.85 -9.42
CA MET A 168 -10.75 -3.38 -10.81
C MET A 168 -10.47 -4.50 -11.82
N CYS A 169 -9.63 -5.47 -11.46
CA CYS A 169 -9.31 -6.61 -12.33
C CYS A 169 -10.37 -7.73 -12.31
N THR A 170 -11.34 -7.70 -11.39
CA THR A 170 -12.25 -8.84 -11.14
C THR A 170 -13.73 -8.48 -11.21
N ALA A 171 -14.10 -7.28 -10.77
CA ALA A 171 -15.46 -6.80 -10.63
C ALA A 171 -16.04 -6.29 -11.97
N SER A 172 -17.35 -6.46 -12.15
CA SER A 172 -18.08 -5.95 -13.31
C SER A 172 -18.29 -4.43 -13.28
N TYR A 173 -18.22 -3.81 -12.10
CA TYR A 173 -18.46 -2.37 -11.86
C TYR A 173 -17.16 -1.55 -11.76
N TYR A 174 -16.12 -1.93 -12.52
CA TYR A 174 -14.78 -1.34 -12.47
C TYR A 174 -14.75 0.17 -12.71
N LEU A 175 -15.70 0.74 -13.46
CA LEU A 175 -15.79 2.19 -13.70
C LEU A 175 -16.14 2.98 -12.42
N GLU A 176 -17.01 2.43 -11.58
CA GLU A 176 -17.35 3.04 -10.29
C GLU A 176 -16.14 3.01 -9.35
N ILE A 177 -15.44 1.89 -9.32
CA ILE A 177 -14.19 1.72 -8.56
C ILE A 177 -13.12 2.71 -9.04
N ALA A 178 -12.99 2.91 -10.35
CA ALA A 178 -12.05 3.87 -10.92
C ALA A 178 -12.33 5.31 -10.44
N ARG A 179 -13.59 5.74 -10.42
CA ARG A 179 -14.00 7.07 -9.91
C ARG A 179 -13.72 7.22 -8.42
N GLU A 180 -14.01 6.19 -7.63
CA GLU A 180 -13.66 6.19 -6.21
C GLU A 180 -12.15 6.31 -6.00
N CYS A 181 -11.35 5.56 -6.75
CA CYS A 181 -9.90 5.64 -6.72
C CYS A 181 -9.39 7.04 -7.09
N GLN A 182 -9.96 7.69 -8.11
CA GLN A 182 -9.59 9.07 -8.47
C GLN A 182 -9.88 10.05 -7.33
N LYS A 183 -11.03 9.93 -6.66
CA LYS A 183 -11.35 10.76 -5.49
C LYS A 183 -10.28 10.58 -4.40
N LEU A 184 -9.95 9.33 -4.05
CA LEU A 184 -8.94 9.01 -3.05
C LEU A 184 -7.53 9.53 -3.43
N ILE A 185 -7.14 9.40 -4.70
CA ILE A 185 -5.85 9.90 -5.19
C ILE A 185 -5.82 11.43 -5.12
N ARG A 186 -6.92 12.11 -5.47
CA ARG A 186 -7.02 13.57 -5.38
C ARG A 186 -6.85 14.07 -3.93
N GLU A 187 -7.54 13.44 -2.98
CA GLU A 187 -7.37 13.71 -1.55
C GLU A 187 -5.92 13.54 -1.12
N SER A 188 -5.27 12.45 -1.55
CA SER A 188 -3.88 12.16 -1.21
C SER A 188 -2.90 13.18 -1.79
N VAL A 189 -3.05 13.57 -3.05
CA VAL A 189 -2.22 14.60 -3.69
C VAL A 189 -2.34 15.93 -2.94
N TYR A 190 -3.57 16.29 -2.53
CA TYR A 190 -3.77 17.49 -1.72
C TYR A 190 -3.04 17.41 -0.38
N ILE A 191 -3.20 16.30 0.34
CA ILE A 191 -2.52 16.07 1.63
C ILE A 191 -1.00 16.18 1.45
N LEU A 192 -0.43 15.46 0.48
CA LEU A 192 1.01 15.49 0.19
C LEU A 192 1.51 16.91 -0.11
N SER A 193 0.72 17.73 -0.81
CA SER A 193 1.07 19.12 -1.12
C SER A 193 0.94 20.10 0.07
N SER A 194 0.13 19.75 1.07
CA SER A 194 -0.20 20.61 2.22
C SER A 194 0.55 20.23 3.50
N THR A 195 1.17 19.05 3.53
CA THR A 195 1.93 18.54 4.67
C THR A 195 3.38 19.03 4.63
N HIS A 196 3.91 19.41 5.79
CA HIS A 196 5.30 19.78 6.01
C HIS A 196 6.23 18.59 5.77
N LEU A 197 7.42 18.89 5.26
CA LEU A 197 8.43 17.88 4.94
C LEU A 197 8.74 16.96 6.12
N GLU A 198 8.92 17.51 7.32
CA GLU A 198 9.26 16.74 8.53
C GLU A 198 8.22 15.66 8.83
N SER A 199 6.94 16.01 8.72
CA SER A 199 5.82 15.08 8.92
C SER A 199 5.74 14.03 7.80
N LEU A 200 6.16 14.35 6.57
CA LEU A 200 6.28 13.40 5.46
C LEU A 200 7.45 12.43 5.64
N LEU A 201 8.60 12.90 6.15
CA LEU A 201 9.78 12.06 6.40
C LEU A 201 9.51 11.07 7.55
N TYR A 202 8.83 11.51 8.60
CA TYR A 202 8.38 10.64 9.69
C TYR A 202 7.50 9.48 9.19
N SER A 203 6.69 9.74 8.16
CA SER A 203 5.75 8.79 7.57
C SER A 203 6.20 8.26 6.20
N TRP A 204 7.52 8.24 5.93
CA TRP A 204 8.08 7.87 4.63
C TRP A 204 7.61 6.51 4.10
N CYS A 205 7.38 5.55 5.00
CA CYS A 205 6.85 4.24 4.63
C CYS A 205 5.42 4.33 4.05
N PHE A 206 4.58 5.23 4.57
CA PHE A 206 3.23 5.44 4.07
C PHE A 206 3.22 6.18 2.74
N SER A 207 4.06 7.21 2.58
CA SER A 207 4.16 7.95 1.32
C SER A 207 4.72 7.07 0.20
N SER A 208 5.82 6.36 0.44
CA SER A 208 6.40 5.45 -0.56
C SER A 208 5.44 4.32 -0.94
N PHE A 209 4.74 3.75 0.03
CA PHE A 209 3.73 2.72 -0.25
C PHE A 209 2.54 3.29 -1.02
N PHE A 210 2.05 4.48 -0.62
CA PHE A 210 1.01 5.21 -1.35
C PHE A 210 1.41 5.41 -2.82
N LEU A 211 2.63 5.88 -3.09
CA LEU A 211 3.10 6.14 -4.45
C LEU A 211 3.03 4.86 -5.30
N SER A 212 3.52 3.73 -4.76
CA SER A 212 3.47 2.43 -5.44
C SER A 212 2.03 2.03 -5.82
N GLU A 213 1.09 2.11 -4.86
CA GLU A 213 -0.30 1.72 -5.11
C GLU A 213 -1.04 2.71 -6.01
N ALA A 214 -0.82 4.02 -5.84
CA ALA A 214 -1.43 5.07 -6.65
C ALA A 214 -1.00 4.97 -8.11
N LEU A 215 0.30 4.79 -8.38
CA LEU A 215 0.81 4.61 -9.74
C LEU A 215 0.24 3.36 -10.41
N GLY A 216 0.14 2.25 -9.67
CA GLY A 216 -0.48 1.03 -10.18
C GLY A 216 -1.96 1.20 -10.51
N VAL A 217 -2.72 1.90 -9.66
CA VAL A 217 -4.13 2.18 -9.90
C VAL A 217 -4.30 3.17 -11.07
N ILE A 218 -3.50 4.24 -11.15
CA ILE A 218 -3.54 5.19 -12.27
C ILE A 218 -3.28 4.46 -13.59
N PHE A 219 -2.28 3.58 -13.62
CA PHE A 219 -1.99 2.77 -14.80
C PHE A 219 -3.20 1.93 -15.23
N LEU A 220 -3.86 1.24 -14.30
CA LEU A 220 -5.08 0.47 -14.62
C LEU A 220 -6.22 1.36 -15.11
N ILE A 221 -6.44 2.52 -14.47
CA ILE A 221 -7.46 3.48 -14.88
C ILE A 221 -7.22 3.92 -16.33
N CYS A 222 -5.99 4.29 -16.68
CA CYS A 222 -5.60 4.68 -18.03
C CYS A 222 -5.80 3.57 -19.07
N ARG A 223 -5.77 2.30 -18.67
CA ARG A 223 -5.95 1.14 -19.56
C ARG A 223 -7.40 0.71 -19.74
N ILE A 224 -8.22 0.85 -18.70
CA ILE A 224 -9.55 0.22 -18.62
C ILE A 224 -10.69 1.25 -18.84
N SER A 225 -10.41 2.55 -18.69
CA SER A 225 -11.45 3.58 -18.53
C SER A 225 -11.65 4.50 -19.75
N ASP A 226 -12.75 5.26 -19.67
CA ASP A 226 -13.10 6.38 -20.56
C ASP A 226 -11.92 7.37 -20.76
N PRO A 227 -11.71 7.91 -21.97
CA PRO A 227 -10.72 8.96 -22.25
C PRO A 227 -10.70 10.13 -21.26
N GLU A 228 -11.86 10.57 -20.75
CA GLU A 228 -11.94 11.67 -19.77
C GLU A 228 -11.35 11.26 -18.42
N ILE A 229 -11.72 10.07 -17.92
CA ILE A 229 -11.21 9.51 -16.66
C ILE A 229 -9.69 9.27 -16.77
N ALA A 230 -9.24 8.73 -17.90
CA ALA A 230 -7.82 8.53 -18.16
C ALA A 230 -7.03 9.85 -18.21
N SER A 231 -7.63 10.92 -18.75
CA SER A 231 -7.01 12.25 -18.80
C SER A 231 -6.74 12.81 -17.41
N GLU A 232 -7.74 12.76 -16.54
CA GLU A 232 -7.58 13.19 -15.15
C GLU A 232 -6.55 12.34 -14.39
N ALA A 233 -6.56 11.01 -14.59
CA ALA A 233 -5.60 10.12 -13.96
C ALA A 233 -4.14 10.45 -14.33
N ARG A 234 -3.89 10.83 -15.60
CA ARG A 234 -2.58 11.34 -16.04
C ARG A 234 -2.17 12.63 -15.33
N GLY A 235 -3.13 13.53 -15.07
CA GLY A 235 -2.89 14.75 -14.29
C GLY A 235 -2.41 14.47 -12.87
N PHE A 236 -2.87 13.38 -12.25
CA PHE A 236 -2.36 12.95 -10.94
C PHE A 236 -0.90 12.50 -11.00
N CYS A 237 -0.48 11.76 -12.04
CA CYS A 237 0.92 11.37 -12.21
C CYS A 237 1.85 12.58 -12.27
N GLU A 238 1.49 13.64 -12.99
CA GLU A 238 2.28 14.89 -13.03
C GLU A 238 2.35 15.58 -11.67
N SER A 239 1.24 15.56 -10.92
CA SER A 239 1.21 16.11 -9.56
C SER A 239 2.12 15.32 -8.62
N LEU A 240 2.06 13.98 -8.68
CA LEU A 240 2.93 13.10 -7.91
C LEU A 240 4.40 13.28 -8.29
N LYS A 241 4.72 13.36 -9.59
CA LYS A 241 6.06 13.66 -10.10
C LYS A 241 6.62 14.94 -9.47
N LYS A 242 5.81 16.00 -9.41
CA LYS A 242 6.20 17.28 -8.82
C LYS A 242 6.44 17.17 -7.31
N CYS A 243 5.56 16.49 -6.58
CA CYS A 243 5.70 16.25 -5.15
C CYS A 243 6.96 15.43 -4.81
N TYR A 244 7.15 14.28 -5.45
CA TYR A 244 8.28 13.40 -5.17
C TYR A 244 9.62 13.96 -5.69
N GLY A 245 9.61 14.71 -6.79
CA GLY A 245 10.81 15.40 -7.28
C GLY A 245 11.29 16.50 -6.33
N TYR A 246 10.38 17.10 -5.54
CA TYR A 246 10.77 17.99 -4.44
C TYR A 246 11.39 17.21 -3.28
N LEU A 247 10.81 16.06 -2.90
CA LEU A 247 11.34 15.19 -1.82
C LEU A 247 12.73 14.65 -2.15
N GLU A 248 12.99 14.22 -3.38
CA GLU A 248 14.29 13.70 -3.83
C GLU A 248 15.42 14.72 -3.68
N LYS A 249 15.17 15.97 -4.07
CA LYS A 249 16.16 17.06 -3.95
C LYS A 249 16.62 17.28 -2.51
N ILE A 250 15.76 16.95 -1.54
CA ILE A 250 16.03 17.18 -0.12
C ILE A 250 16.61 15.93 0.54
N THR A 251 16.17 14.74 0.12
CA THR A 251 16.59 13.46 0.72
C THR A 251 17.86 12.87 0.11
N GLY A 252 18.24 13.30 -1.10
CA GLY A 252 19.40 12.76 -1.83
C GLY A 252 19.24 11.31 -2.27
N GLN A 253 18.01 10.78 -2.28
CA GLN A 253 17.70 9.39 -2.66
C GLN A 253 17.71 9.22 -4.19
N PRO A 254 17.87 7.98 -4.70
CA PRO A 254 17.70 7.67 -6.11
C PRO A 254 16.34 8.12 -6.64
N SER A 255 16.32 8.67 -7.85
CA SER A 255 15.10 9.28 -8.40
C SER A 255 14.06 8.23 -8.81
N VAL A 256 12.83 8.38 -8.31
CA VAL A 256 11.63 7.66 -8.76
C VAL A 256 10.99 8.32 -9.99
N ILE A 257 11.43 9.53 -10.36
CA ILE A 257 10.91 10.29 -11.51
C ILE A 257 10.98 9.50 -12.83
N PRO A 258 12.10 8.82 -13.19
CA PRO A 258 12.15 8.03 -14.41
C PRO A 258 11.09 6.92 -14.45
N TYR A 259 10.78 6.31 -13.30
CA TYR A 259 9.74 5.29 -13.21
C TYR A 259 8.34 5.88 -13.45
N ILE A 260 8.06 7.05 -12.88
CA ILE A 260 6.78 7.77 -13.12
C ILE A 260 6.64 8.16 -14.59
N GLU A 261 7.72 8.62 -15.22
CA GLU A 261 7.75 9.00 -16.64
C GLU A 261 7.50 7.81 -17.56
N VAL A 262 8.09 6.65 -17.28
CA VAL A 262 7.82 5.41 -18.03
C VAL A 262 6.35 5.02 -17.93
N LEU A 263 5.76 5.08 -16.73
CA LEU A 263 4.34 4.77 -16.56
C LEU A 263 3.43 5.75 -17.31
N LEU A 264 3.77 7.04 -17.32
CA LEU A 264 3.06 8.07 -18.09
C LEU A 264 3.14 7.81 -19.59
N ASP A 265 4.32 7.49 -20.12
CA ASP A 265 4.53 7.18 -21.53
C ASP A 265 3.70 5.94 -21.95
N ILE A 266 3.80 4.84 -21.21
CA ILE A 266 3.01 3.63 -21.48
C ILE A 266 1.51 3.92 -21.43
N SER A 267 1.06 4.71 -20.45
CA SER A 267 -0.34 5.11 -20.31
C SER A 267 -0.84 6.00 -21.46
N SER A 268 0.06 6.73 -22.12
CA SER A 268 -0.28 7.59 -23.27
C SER A 268 -0.38 6.82 -24.59
N ARG A 269 0.45 5.78 -24.77
CA ARG A 269 0.46 4.93 -25.96
C ARG A 269 -0.77 4.02 -26.07
N ALA A 270 -1.32 3.61 -24.92
CA ALA A 270 -2.53 2.81 -24.82
C ALA A 270 -3.79 3.47 -25.43
N SER A 271 -3.81 4.80 -25.58
CA SER A 271 -4.90 5.53 -26.25
C SER A 271 -4.88 5.41 -27.78
N GLY A 272 -3.83 4.84 -28.37
CA GLY A 272 -3.62 4.79 -29.82
C GLY A 272 -3.95 3.45 -30.50
N SER A 273 -4.17 2.36 -29.74
CA SER A 273 -4.61 1.07 -30.30
C SER A 273 -6.10 0.87 -30.06
N SER A 274 -6.80 0.48 -31.11
CA SER A 274 -8.25 0.29 -31.08
C SER A 274 -8.63 -0.79 -30.05
N SER A 275 -9.77 -0.61 -29.37
CA SER A 275 -10.24 -1.46 -28.28
C SER A 275 -10.45 -2.93 -28.65
N GLN A 276 -10.48 -3.26 -29.95
CA GLN A 276 -10.56 -4.63 -30.45
C GLN A 276 -9.20 -5.33 -30.44
N ASP A 277 -8.11 -4.61 -30.71
CA ASP A 277 -6.76 -5.17 -30.73
C ASP A 277 -6.30 -5.54 -29.31
N ALA A 278 -6.60 -4.70 -28.30
CA ALA A 278 -6.18 -4.93 -26.92
C ALA A 278 -6.88 -6.13 -26.23
N ILE A 279 -8.09 -6.49 -26.66
CA ILE A 279 -8.80 -7.69 -26.16
C ILE A 279 -8.23 -8.95 -26.84
N GLN A 280 -7.93 -8.87 -28.13
CA GLN A 280 -7.30 -9.95 -28.88
C GLN A 280 -5.85 -10.20 -28.43
N GLU A 281 -5.12 -9.15 -28.08
CA GLU A 281 -3.74 -9.20 -27.59
C GLU A 281 -3.67 -9.73 -26.15
N ASN A 282 -4.65 -9.43 -25.29
CA ASN A 282 -4.77 -10.06 -23.96
C ASN A 282 -5.15 -11.55 -24.03
N GLN A 283 -5.99 -11.96 -24.98
CA GLN A 283 -6.26 -13.39 -25.22
C GLN A 283 -5.04 -14.12 -25.80
N LYS A 284 -4.21 -13.44 -26.59
CA LYS A 284 -2.92 -13.94 -27.07
C LYS A 284 -1.90 -14.07 -25.93
N LEU A 285 -1.83 -13.10 -25.02
CA LEU A 285 -0.93 -13.11 -23.85
C LEU A 285 -1.33 -14.14 -22.79
N GLU A 286 -2.61 -14.53 -22.69
CA GLU A 286 -3.03 -15.69 -21.87
C GLU A 286 -2.58 -17.04 -22.47
N TYR A 287 -2.35 -17.10 -23.79
CA TYR A 287 -1.78 -18.27 -24.48
C TYR A 287 -0.25 -18.25 -24.48
N ASP A 288 0.38 -17.09 -24.66
CA ASP A 288 1.84 -16.90 -24.60
C ASP A 288 2.32 -16.67 -23.16
N SER A 289 1.88 -17.53 -22.24
CA SER A 289 2.51 -17.62 -20.92
C SER A 289 4.00 -17.93 -21.11
N LEU A 290 4.84 -17.12 -20.46
CA LEU A 290 6.29 -17.33 -20.26
C LEU A 290 6.68 -18.71 -19.68
N ALA A 291 5.72 -19.61 -19.46
CA ALA A 291 5.94 -21.02 -19.19
C ALA A 291 6.51 -21.79 -20.41
N GLU A 292 6.14 -21.43 -21.65
CA GLU A 292 6.63 -22.17 -22.83
C GLU A 292 8.04 -21.72 -23.30
N SER A 293 8.55 -20.58 -22.82
CA SER A 293 9.91 -20.12 -23.16
C SER A 293 10.99 -20.60 -22.19
N ILE A 294 10.67 -21.52 -21.26
CA ILE A 294 11.63 -22.12 -20.31
C ILE A 294 11.74 -23.66 -20.53
N ASP A 295 11.21 -24.19 -21.63
CA ASP A 295 11.59 -25.53 -22.08
C ASP A 295 12.91 -25.47 -22.86
N GLY A 296 14.01 -25.44 -22.12
CA GLY A 296 15.35 -25.38 -22.74
C GLY A 296 16.56 -25.56 -21.82
N ILE A 297 16.38 -26.03 -20.58
CA ILE A 297 17.51 -26.50 -19.77
C ILE A 297 17.17 -27.89 -19.24
N GLU A 298 17.49 -28.89 -20.05
CA GLU A 298 17.56 -30.29 -19.64
C GLU A 298 18.57 -30.42 -18.49
N TRP A 299 18.09 -30.65 -17.26
CA TRP A 299 18.92 -31.25 -16.22
C TRP A 299 19.01 -32.75 -16.51
N GLY A 300 19.84 -33.10 -17.49
CA GLY A 300 20.23 -34.47 -17.79
C GLY A 300 20.96 -35.09 -16.61
N GLY A 301 20.40 -36.17 -16.07
CA GLY A 301 20.82 -36.80 -14.83
C GLY A 301 22.24 -37.34 -14.82
N SER A 302 22.95 -37.10 -13.72
CA SER A 302 24.07 -37.93 -13.30
C SER A 302 23.59 -38.93 -12.26
N VAL A 303 23.64 -40.18 -12.71
CA VAL A 303 23.46 -41.43 -11.99
C VAL A 303 24.30 -41.44 -10.71
N PHE A 304 23.66 -41.65 -9.55
CA PHE A 304 24.35 -42.18 -8.38
C PHE A 304 24.46 -43.71 -8.56
N PRO A 305 25.67 -44.31 -8.60
CA PRO A 305 25.78 -45.76 -8.56
C PRO A 305 25.69 -46.23 -7.10
N SER A 306 24.68 -47.03 -6.81
CA SER A 306 24.61 -47.90 -5.64
C SER A 306 25.45 -49.16 -5.83
N SER A 307 25.83 -49.79 -4.70
CA SER A 307 26.60 -51.03 -4.50
C SER A 307 28.13 -50.86 -4.57
N TYR A 308 28.92 -51.25 -3.57
CA TYR A 308 28.79 -52.29 -2.54
C TYR A 308 29.20 -51.82 -1.14
#